data_AF-A0A1F1F793-F1
#
_entry.id   AF-A0A1F1F793-F1
#
_cell.length_a   1.000
_cell.length_b   1.000
_cell.length_c   1.000
_cell.angle_alpha   90.00
_cell.angle_beta   90.00
_cell.angle_gamma   90.00
#
_symmetry.space_group_name_H-M   'P 1'
#
loop_
_entity.id
_entity.type
_entity.pdbx_description
1 polymer ?
#
loop_
_entity_poly.entity_id
_entity_poly.type
_entity_poly.pdbx_seq_one_letter_code
_entity_poly.pdbx_strand_id
1 'polypeptide(L)'
;MTDRRLSAPGLARHLLAPIAALLGLVAGLSVLILPSPAPTTADPTTFSAERAMTSINRLADEPHSVLRREAHDRAREDVIGMFTDLGYTPTVHSDPLFDLSNPRAKETFDALSAEQQAEFKETPAETIVVDVPGKSERTMALMAHYDSAIGAEPDGDSVRLTAGDSHGAGDDGYGVAVIVETLRALKAEGRQPENSLKIVITDAEEVGLLGATNEMRHHRADYENVDLVLNLEARGTSGPALMFETSANNSAVTGYFLSHVKQPVTSSLFPSLYARMPNLTDMTVLIPEGFTVLNIAAIGNAEHYHHATDAPRYVDHSTVQHYGDQVLGLTRAWAFDGQAPTLTADGDLHFFQLWRGLTVRYPAAVETGLGCLAVIAALGAVAVRARSLRWKRVLGSVWGLTWRAVSVSAAAGLVQRGAMAMGWAPIYGDGPNPLLVWMFASGALIGAGLTAHFVVRRWKEGIGQETLAAVLLLLAAACVPLMVLVPGTAYVLVLTTLALALTALAPQRMRPVVGALAAFISVVIFAPMILLIHEMLSLSAVWVTVFFAIVPVAPLALVLLQAGSRRAQHTTARTSNRPDTALNDAAAASPVAATA
;
A
#
# COMPACT_ATOMS: atom_id res chain seq x y z
N MET A 1 -39.08 29.28 -14.49
CA MET A 1 -38.39 27.98 -14.62
C MET A 1 -38.17 27.72 -16.10
N THR A 2 -36.94 27.87 -16.58
CA THR A 2 -36.59 27.53 -17.97
C THR A 2 -35.81 26.22 -17.94
N ASP A 3 -36.47 25.14 -18.34
CA ASP A 3 -35.84 23.83 -18.55
C ASP A 3 -34.81 23.94 -19.67
N ARG A 4 -33.55 24.20 -19.31
CA ARG A 4 -32.42 24.00 -20.22
C ARG A 4 -32.18 22.50 -20.36
N ARG A 5 -32.95 21.85 -21.25
CA ARG A 5 -32.60 20.50 -21.74
C ARG A 5 -31.20 20.57 -22.35
N LEU A 6 -30.25 19.85 -21.74
CA LEU A 6 -28.91 19.69 -22.28
C LEU A 6 -29.02 18.95 -23.61
N SER A 7 -28.56 19.56 -24.70
CA SER A 7 -28.37 18.87 -25.98
C SER A 7 -27.43 17.67 -25.78
N ALA A 8 -27.71 16.51 -26.40
CA ALA A 8 -26.95 15.26 -26.22
C ALA A 8 -25.40 15.40 -26.33
N PRO A 9 -24.83 16.19 -27.27
CA PRO A 9 -23.37 16.43 -27.32
C PRO A 9 -22.84 17.19 -26.10
N GLY A 10 -23.69 17.98 -25.47
CA GLY A 10 -23.43 18.73 -24.26
C GLY A 10 -23.44 17.85 -23.02
N LEU A 11 -24.39 16.91 -22.93
CA LEU A 11 -24.45 15.92 -21.85
C LEU A 11 -23.22 15.01 -21.88
N ALA A 12 -22.85 14.50 -23.06
CA ALA A 12 -21.67 13.65 -23.24
C ALA A 12 -20.38 14.31 -22.71
N ARG A 13 -20.15 15.59 -23.01
CA ARG A 13 -18.97 16.33 -22.52
C ARG A 13 -18.91 16.50 -21.00
N HIS A 14 -20.06 16.63 -20.34
CA HIS A 14 -20.12 16.78 -18.88
C HIS A 14 -19.93 15.45 -18.14
N LEU A 15 -20.18 14.33 -18.80
CA LEU A 15 -20.06 12.99 -18.21
C LEU A 15 -18.70 12.32 -18.44
N LEU A 16 -17.88 12.81 -19.40
CA LEU A 16 -16.57 12.20 -19.69
C LEU A 16 -15.67 12.05 -18.46
N ALA A 17 -15.47 13.13 -17.70
CA ALA A 17 -14.56 13.08 -16.54
C ALA A 17 -15.12 12.26 -15.36
N PRO A 18 -16.43 12.33 -15.00
CA PRO A 18 -17.04 11.40 -14.05
C PRO A 18 -16.96 9.93 -14.48
N ILE A 19 -17.20 9.61 -15.76
CA ILE A 19 -17.08 8.25 -16.28
C ILE A 19 -15.62 7.79 -16.18
N ALA A 20 -14.67 8.64 -16.55
CA ALA A 20 -13.25 8.32 -16.44
C ALA A 20 -12.79 8.13 -14.98
N ALA A 21 -13.32 8.90 -14.04
CA ALA A 21 -13.11 8.68 -12.61
C ALA A 21 -13.65 7.32 -12.17
N LEU A 22 -14.84 6.93 -12.60
CA LEU A 22 -15.42 5.62 -12.31
C LEU A 22 -14.59 4.48 -12.92
N LEU A 23 -14.12 4.63 -14.15
CA LEU A 23 -13.22 3.66 -14.78
C LEU A 23 -11.88 3.56 -14.04
N GLY A 24 -11.35 4.69 -13.57
CA GLY A 24 -10.16 4.72 -12.72
C GLY A 24 -10.37 4.00 -11.39
N LEU A 25 -11.57 4.12 -10.80
CA LEU A 25 -11.95 3.40 -9.58
C LEU A 25 -12.00 1.89 -9.83
N VAL A 26 -12.68 1.45 -10.89
CA VAL A 26 -12.75 0.04 -11.28
C VAL A 26 -11.36 -0.52 -11.54
N ALA A 27 -10.53 0.24 -12.27
CA ALA A 27 -9.16 -0.13 -12.57
C ALA A 27 -8.28 -0.27 -11.32
N GLY A 28 -8.30 0.74 -10.45
CA GLY A 28 -7.53 0.75 -9.21
C GLY A 28 -7.97 -0.35 -8.24
N LEU A 29 -9.29 -0.53 -8.05
CA LEU A 29 -9.81 -1.57 -7.16
C LEU A 29 -9.68 -2.99 -7.72
N SER A 30 -9.51 -3.16 -9.04
CA SER A 30 -9.27 -4.48 -9.63
C SER A 30 -8.01 -5.17 -9.09
N VAL A 31 -7.05 -4.39 -8.59
CA VAL A 31 -5.81 -4.85 -7.94
C VAL A 31 -6.08 -5.68 -6.70
N LEU A 32 -7.19 -5.42 -6.00
CA LEU A 32 -7.56 -6.13 -4.77
C LEU A 32 -8.32 -7.44 -5.05
N ILE A 33 -8.57 -7.77 -6.32
CA ILE A 33 -9.26 -9.01 -6.70
C ILE A 33 -8.25 -10.16 -6.76
N LEU A 34 -8.31 -11.03 -5.76
CA LEU A 34 -7.43 -12.18 -5.62
C LEU A 34 -7.79 -13.34 -6.57
N PRO A 35 -6.86 -14.26 -6.87
CA PRO A 35 -7.16 -15.53 -7.52
C PRO A 35 -8.07 -16.40 -6.64
N SER A 36 -8.85 -17.27 -7.29
CA SER A 36 -9.58 -18.31 -6.57
C SER A 36 -8.61 -19.36 -6.02
N PRO A 37 -8.82 -19.88 -4.80
CA PRO A 37 -7.99 -20.95 -4.23
C PRO A 37 -7.98 -22.19 -5.13
N ALA A 38 -6.80 -22.69 -5.47
CA ALA A 38 -6.67 -23.92 -6.24
C ALA A 38 -6.84 -25.13 -5.32
N PRO A 39 -7.63 -26.15 -5.74
CA PRO A 39 -7.94 -27.29 -4.90
C PRO A 39 -6.78 -28.28 -4.80
N THR A 40 -6.87 -29.22 -3.86
CA THR A 40 -5.88 -30.31 -3.71
C THR A 40 -5.68 -31.16 -4.97
N THR A 41 -6.67 -31.18 -5.87
CA THR A 41 -6.66 -31.90 -7.15
C THR A 41 -6.08 -31.08 -8.32
N ALA A 42 -5.66 -29.84 -8.07
CA ALA A 42 -4.97 -29.03 -9.07
C ALA A 42 -3.67 -29.70 -9.53
N ASP A 43 -3.22 -29.33 -10.74
CA ASP A 43 -2.01 -29.88 -11.36
C ASP A 43 -0.84 -29.89 -10.35
N PRO A 44 -0.07 -30.99 -10.24
CA PRO A 44 1.01 -31.10 -9.27
C PRO A 44 2.06 -30.00 -9.38
N THR A 45 2.27 -29.43 -10.56
CA THR A 45 3.24 -28.34 -10.78
C THR A 45 2.68 -26.96 -10.44
N THR A 46 1.43 -26.85 -10.02
CA THR A 46 0.81 -25.58 -9.62
C THR A 46 0.72 -25.46 -8.10
N PHE A 47 0.79 -24.22 -7.62
CA PHE A 47 0.55 -23.91 -6.21
C PHE A 47 -0.92 -24.15 -5.87
N SER A 48 -1.20 -24.85 -4.77
CA SER A 48 -2.55 -25.02 -4.23
C SER A 48 -2.65 -24.47 -2.82
N ALA A 49 -3.51 -23.48 -2.64
CA ALA A 49 -3.85 -22.98 -1.31
C ALA A 49 -4.42 -24.07 -0.41
N GLU A 50 -5.25 -24.99 -0.92
CA GLU A 50 -5.76 -26.10 -0.09
C GLU A 50 -4.67 -27.07 0.37
N ARG A 51 -3.63 -27.32 -0.45
CA ARG A 51 -2.46 -28.10 -0.02
C ARG A 51 -1.66 -27.35 1.04
N ALA A 52 -1.37 -26.06 0.82
CA ALA A 52 -0.69 -25.21 1.78
C ALA A 52 -1.43 -25.10 3.13
N MET A 53 -2.77 -25.09 3.11
CA MET A 53 -3.57 -25.12 4.35
C MET A 53 -3.32 -26.35 5.21
N THR A 54 -2.82 -27.47 4.66
CA THR A 54 -2.45 -28.64 5.47
C THR A 54 -1.25 -28.32 6.37
N SER A 55 -0.26 -27.58 5.85
CA SER A 55 0.88 -27.09 6.63
C SER A 55 0.43 -26.08 7.69
N ILE A 56 -0.42 -25.11 7.33
CA ILE A 56 -0.93 -24.10 8.27
C ILE A 56 -1.70 -24.76 9.41
N ASN A 57 -2.63 -25.68 9.11
CA ASN A 57 -3.42 -26.37 10.13
C ASN A 57 -2.58 -27.24 11.07
N ARG A 58 -1.39 -27.69 10.62
CA ARG A 58 -0.46 -28.48 11.42
C ARG A 58 0.39 -27.59 12.32
N LEU A 59 1.02 -26.56 11.77
CA LEU A 59 1.90 -25.65 12.51
C LEU A 59 1.14 -24.77 13.51
N ALA A 60 -0.02 -24.26 13.11
CA ALA A 60 -0.79 -23.29 13.89
C ALA A 60 -1.99 -23.92 14.62
N ASP A 61 -1.86 -25.19 15.04
CA ASP A 61 -2.92 -25.87 15.81
C ASP A 61 -3.05 -25.33 17.25
N GLU A 62 -1.94 -24.90 17.84
CA GLU A 62 -1.85 -24.24 19.14
C GLU A 62 -0.80 -23.10 19.15
N PRO A 63 -0.86 -22.16 20.14
CA PRO A 63 0.19 -21.17 20.34
C PRO A 63 1.55 -21.81 20.67
N HIS A 64 2.59 -21.37 19.97
CA HIS A 64 3.92 -22.00 19.98
C HIS A 64 5.06 -20.98 20.04
N SER A 65 4.87 -19.89 20.78
CA SER A 65 5.93 -18.90 21.03
C SER A 65 7.12 -19.55 21.72
N VAL A 66 8.30 -18.94 21.63
CA VAL A 66 9.52 -19.42 22.30
C VAL A 66 9.37 -19.59 23.82
N LEU A 67 8.39 -18.92 24.42
CA LEU A 67 8.04 -19.02 25.84
C LEU A 67 7.13 -20.22 26.16
N ARG A 68 6.60 -20.94 25.15
CA ARG A 68 5.80 -22.17 25.27
C ARG A 68 6.61 -23.38 24.82
N ARG A 69 7.67 -23.71 25.56
CA ARG A 69 8.69 -24.72 25.17
C ARG A 69 8.14 -25.99 24.52
N GLU A 70 7.20 -26.68 25.16
CA GLU A 70 6.70 -27.96 24.61
C GLU A 70 5.96 -27.79 23.28
N ALA A 71 5.17 -26.72 23.12
CA ALA A 71 4.45 -26.43 21.87
C ALA A 71 5.41 -25.91 20.79
N HIS A 72 6.37 -25.09 21.20
CA HIS A 72 7.41 -24.57 20.32
C HIS A 72 8.32 -25.69 19.76
N ASP A 73 8.73 -26.65 20.60
CA ASP A 73 9.49 -27.81 20.16
C ASP A 73 8.65 -28.68 19.21
N ARG A 74 7.34 -28.83 19.44
CA ARG A 74 6.43 -29.52 18.50
C ARG A 74 6.34 -28.80 17.15
N ALA A 75 6.21 -27.48 17.16
CA ALA A 75 6.17 -26.67 15.95
C ALA A 75 7.45 -26.86 15.11
N ARG A 76 8.63 -26.84 15.75
CA ARG A 76 9.91 -27.15 15.09
C ARG A 76 9.90 -28.54 14.44
N GLU A 77 9.50 -29.58 15.18
CA GLU A 77 9.42 -30.94 14.64
C GLU A 77 8.40 -31.06 13.50
N ASP A 78 7.31 -30.30 13.54
CA ASP A 78 6.33 -30.26 12.46
C ASP A 78 6.88 -29.64 11.19
N VAL A 79 7.62 -28.53 11.30
CA VAL A 79 8.31 -27.91 10.15
C VAL A 79 9.36 -28.85 9.57
N ILE A 80 10.19 -29.49 10.40
CA ILE A 80 11.15 -30.52 9.97
C ILE A 80 10.42 -31.66 9.23
N GLY A 81 9.29 -32.11 9.78
CA GLY A 81 8.43 -33.13 9.19
C GLY A 81 7.92 -32.73 7.81
N MET A 82 7.46 -31.49 7.62
CA MET A 82 6.97 -30.99 6.33
C MET A 82 8.02 -31.08 5.22
N PHE A 83 9.28 -30.73 5.51
CA PHE A 83 10.37 -30.86 4.54
C PHE A 83 10.80 -32.32 4.33
N THR A 84 10.82 -33.12 5.38
CA THR A 84 11.16 -34.55 5.32
C THR A 84 10.13 -35.35 4.51
N ASP A 85 8.85 -35.02 4.64
CA ASP A 85 7.75 -35.60 3.85
C ASP A 85 7.91 -35.29 2.34
N LEU A 86 8.50 -34.14 2.01
CA LEU A 86 8.91 -33.79 0.65
C LEU A 86 10.24 -34.44 0.24
N GLY A 87 10.90 -35.21 1.11
CA GLY A 87 12.17 -35.91 0.85
C GLY A 87 13.39 -34.99 0.83
N TYR A 88 13.34 -33.86 1.53
CA TYR A 88 14.50 -33.03 1.85
C TYR A 88 15.09 -33.42 3.21
N THR A 89 16.33 -33.02 3.46
CA THR A 89 17.02 -33.26 4.74
C THR A 89 17.28 -31.92 5.42
N PRO A 90 16.48 -31.54 6.44
CA PRO A 90 16.73 -30.34 7.20
C PRO A 90 17.97 -30.47 8.11
N THR A 91 18.69 -29.36 8.23
CA THR A 91 19.75 -29.16 9.23
C THR A 91 19.26 -28.14 10.24
N VAL A 92 19.48 -28.40 11.53
CA VAL A 92 19.12 -27.46 12.59
C VAL A 92 20.37 -26.73 13.07
N HIS A 93 20.36 -25.42 12.94
CA HIS A 93 21.35 -24.53 13.53
C HIS A 93 20.90 -24.17 14.95
N SER A 94 21.62 -24.63 15.95
CA SER A 94 21.31 -24.43 17.36
C SER A 94 22.30 -23.44 17.97
N ASP A 95 21.85 -22.22 18.19
CA ASP A 95 22.65 -21.11 18.71
C ASP A 95 21.97 -20.49 19.94
N PRO A 96 22.66 -19.68 20.77
CA PRO A 96 22.05 -19.10 21.96
C PRO A 96 20.78 -18.30 21.63
N LEU A 97 19.68 -18.54 22.35
CA LEU A 97 18.45 -17.75 22.17
C LEU A 97 18.72 -16.27 22.44
N PHE A 98 19.32 -15.94 23.59
CA PHE A 98 19.72 -14.58 23.92
C PHE A 98 21.23 -14.42 23.99
N ASP A 99 21.81 -13.82 22.95
CA ASP A 99 23.17 -13.31 23.05
C ASP A 99 23.20 -11.95 23.77
N LEU A 100 23.56 -11.98 25.06
CA LEU A 100 23.60 -10.78 25.91
C LEU A 100 24.70 -9.76 25.52
N SER A 101 25.57 -10.08 24.55
CA SER A 101 26.48 -9.10 23.97
C SER A 101 25.79 -8.20 22.92
N ASN A 102 24.68 -8.64 22.36
CA ASN A 102 23.82 -7.83 21.49
C ASN A 102 22.90 -6.94 22.35
N PRO A 103 22.92 -5.60 22.19
CA PRO A 103 22.11 -4.69 22.99
C PRO A 103 20.59 -4.95 22.89
N ARG A 104 20.08 -5.32 21.71
CA ARG A 104 18.66 -5.57 21.48
C ARG A 104 18.23 -6.88 22.14
N ALA A 105 19.00 -7.94 21.97
CA ALA A 105 18.73 -9.22 22.65
C ALA A 105 18.80 -9.05 24.17
N LYS A 106 19.74 -8.23 24.67
CA LYS A 106 19.84 -7.88 26.09
C LYS A 106 18.59 -7.12 26.58
N GLU A 107 18.11 -6.14 25.82
CA GLU A 107 16.90 -5.39 26.17
C GLU A 107 15.68 -6.31 26.28
N THR A 108 15.45 -7.21 25.31
CA THR A 108 14.38 -8.21 25.40
C THR A 108 14.57 -9.13 26.61
N PHE A 109 15.78 -9.65 26.83
CA PHE A 109 16.07 -10.55 27.95
C PHE A 109 15.80 -9.88 29.31
N ASP A 110 16.20 -8.62 29.46
CA ASP A 110 15.98 -7.86 30.70
C ASP A 110 14.48 -7.58 30.96
N ALA A 111 13.60 -7.67 29.94
CA ALA A 111 12.15 -7.55 30.06
C ALA A 111 11.43 -8.86 30.49
N LEU A 112 12.15 -9.98 30.55
CA LEU A 112 11.65 -11.24 31.07
C LEU A 112 11.65 -11.26 32.61
N SER A 113 10.78 -12.06 33.23
CA SER A 113 10.80 -12.29 34.68
C SER A 113 12.10 -12.98 35.14
N ALA A 114 12.44 -12.89 36.42
CA ALA A 114 13.65 -13.54 36.94
C ALA A 114 13.65 -15.06 36.73
N GLU A 115 12.48 -15.70 36.82
CA GLU A 115 12.29 -17.13 36.53
C GLU A 115 12.53 -17.43 35.05
N GLN A 116 11.93 -16.62 34.16
CA GLN A 116 12.13 -16.74 32.71
C GLN A 116 13.60 -16.52 32.33
N GLN A 117 14.26 -15.51 32.89
CA GLN A 117 15.68 -15.26 32.65
C GLN A 117 16.53 -16.46 33.05
N ALA A 118 16.23 -17.12 34.18
CA ALA A 118 16.96 -18.31 34.61
C ALA A 118 16.73 -19.50 33.67
N GLU A 119 15.53 -19.64 33.10
CA GLU A 119 15.18 -20.68 32.15
C GLU A 119 15.82 -20.43 30.76
N PHE A 120 15.66 -19.24 30.20
CA PHE A 120 16.05 -18.94 28.81
C PHE A 120 17.52 -18.60 28.61
N LYS A 121 18.30 -18.41 29.68
CA LYS A 121 19.72 -18.05 29.58
C LYS A 121 20.55 -19.06 28.78
N GLU A 122 20.23 -20.35 28.89
CA GLU A 122 20.97 -21.44 28.24
C GLU A 122 20.12 -22.15 27.18
N THR A 123 18.95 -21.60 26.84
CA THR A 123 18.05 -22.15 25.83
C THR A 123 18.56 -21.77 24.45
N PRO A 124 18.61 -22.70 23.48
CA PRO A 124 18.95 -22.36 22.11
C PRO A 124 17.74 -21.80 21.35
N ALA A 125 18.03 -20.98 20.35
CA ALA A 125 17.17 -20.77 19.18
C ALA A 125 17.57 -21.79 18.11
N GLU A 126 16.59 -22.38 17.43
CA GLU A 126 16.78 -23.51 16.51
C GLU A 126 16.27 -23.20 15.10
N THR A 127 17.10 -22.50 14.32
CA THR A 127 16.82 -22.20 12.90
C THR A 127 16.91 -23.49 12.06
N ILE A 128 15.93 -23.72 11.19
CA ILE A 128 15.87 -24.89 10.30
C ILE A 128 16.32 -24.48 8.90
N VAL A 129 17.36 -25.15 8.39
CA VAL A 129 17.94 -24.90 7.07
C VAL A 129 17.79 -26.10 6.15
N VAL A 130 17.37 -25.86 4.91
CA VAL A 130 17.30 -26.88 3.85
C VAL A 130 18.00 -26.39 2.60
N ASP A 131 19.01 -27.14 2.14
CA ASP A 131 19.68 -26.87 0.87
C ASP A 131 19.09 -27.72 -0.27
N VAL A 132 18.75 -27.04 -1.38
CA VAL A 132 18.29 -27.66 -2.61
C VAL A 132 19.31 -27.36 -3.71
N PRO A 133 20.27 -28.28 -3.95
CA PRO A 133 21.37 -28.02 -4.87
C PRO A 133 20.90 -27.92 -6.32
N GLY A 134 21.30 -26.84 -6.99
CA GLY A 134 21.20 -26.68 -8.43
C GLY A 134 22.45 -27.16 -9.17
N LYS A 135 22.54 -26.88 -10.47
CA LYS A 135 23.77 -27.07 -11.25
C LYS A 135 24.80 -25.97 -11.02
N SER A 136 24.34 -24.78 -10.63
CA SER A 136 25.13 -23.64 -10.23
C SER A 136 25.02 -23.42 -8.73
N GLU A 137 26.11 -22.96 -8.12
CA GLU A 137 26.16 -22.57 -6.71
C GLU A 137 25.41 -21.26 -6.41
N ARG A 138 24.97 -20.50 -7.44
CA ARG A 138 24.19 -19.28 -7.23
C ARG A 138 22.88 -19.63 -6.53
N THR A 139 22.59 -18.97 -5.41
CA THR A 139 21.51 -19.37 -4.50
C THR A 139 20.48 -18.27 -4.30
N MET A 140 19.20 -18.65 -4.30
CA MET A 140 18.10 -17.85 -3.75
C MET A 140 17.71 -18.43 -2.40
N ALA A 141 17.72 -17.62 -1.36
CA ALA A 141 17.20 -17.97 -0.05
C ALA A 141 15.70 -17.69 0.03
N LEU A 142 14.90 -18.65 0.47
CA LEU A 142 13.51 -18.47 0.90
C LEU A 142 13.49 -18.45 2.43
N MET A 143 12.95 -17.38 3.00
CA MET A 143 12.93 -17.16 4.45
C MET A 143 11.50 -16.94 4.97
N ALA A 144 11.26 -17.44 6.17
CA ALA A 144 10.04 -17.32 6.97
C ALA A 144 10.43 -17.64 8.43
N HIS A 145 9.58 -17.32 9.40
CA HIS A 145 9.78 -17.76 10.79
C HIS A 145 8.72 -18.78 11.20
N TYR A 146 9.00 -19.59 12.23
CA TYR A 146 8.03 -20.59 12.71
C TYR A 146 7.53 -20.33 14.12
N ASP A 147 8.06 -19.35 14.85
CA ASP A 147 7.59 -19.04 16.19
C ASP A 147 6.34 -18.14 16.15
N SER A 148 5.34 -18.44 16.97
CA SER A 148 4.18 -17.54 17.08
C SER A 148 4.47 -16.39 18.03
N ALA A 149 3.85 -15.23 17.80
CA ALA A 149 3.95 -14.05 18.65
C ALA A 149 3.89 -14.29 20.18
N ILE A 150 4.78 -13.57 20.89
CA ILE A 150 4.69 -13.40 22.34
C ILE A 150 3.64 -12.34 22.72
N GLY A 151 3.20 -12.38 23.98
CA GLY A 151 2.32 -11.36 24.55
C GLY A 151 3.09 -10.31 25.34
N ALA A 152 2.44 -9.18 25.60
CA ALA A 152 2.98 -8.09 26.39
C ALA A 152 1.92 -7.54 27.34
N GLU A 153 2.25 -7.43 28.62
CA GLU A 153 1.37 -6.88 29.65
C GLU A 153 2.02 -5.67 30.34
N PRO A 154 1.24 -4.63 30.71
CA PRO A 154 1.76 -3.52 31.51
C PRO A 154 2.29 -4.00 32.88
N ASP A 155 3.50 -3.57 33.24
CA ASP A 155 4.10 -3.80 34.55
C ASP A 155 4.74 -2.51 35.10
N GLY A 156 3.93 -1.72 35.80
CA GLY A 156 4.32 -0.39 36.28
C GLY A 156 4.67 0.55 35.12
N ASP A 157 5.90 1.06 35.11
CA ASP A 157 6.45 1.90 34.02
C ASP A 157 7.14 1.06 32.92
N SER A 158 7.06 -0.27 33.00
CA SER A 158 7.67 -1.23 32.06
C SER A 158 6.64 -2.18 31.45
N VAL A 159 7.10 -3.06 30.57
CA VAL A 159 6.29 -4.10 29.94
C VAL A 159 6.88 -5.45 30.32
N ARG A 160 6.02 -6.37 30.77
CA ARG A 160 6.38 -7.75 31.05
C ARG A 160 5.96 -8.62 29.88
N LEU A 161 6.89 -9.40 29.34
CA LEU A 161 6.59 -10.32 28.25
C LEU A 161 5.88 -11.58 28.79
N THR A 162 4.85 -12.02 28.07
CA THR A 162 4.09 -13.24 28.37
C THR A 162 4.13 -14.19 27.18
N ALA A 163 3.73 -15.43 27.39
CA ALA A 163 3.80 -16.46 26.37
C ALA A 163 2.90 -16.24 25.14
N GLY A 164 2.05 -15.19 25.15
CA GLY A 164 1.12 -14.91 24.05
C GLY A 164 0.03 -15.98 23.91
N ASP A 165 -0.93 -15.68 23.05
CA ASP A 165 -2.02 -16.59 22.69
C ASP A 165 -2.26 -16.71 21.18
N SER A 166 -1.42 -16.07 20.35
CA SER A 166 -1.42 -16.23 18.89
C SER A 166 -1.12 -17.67 18.50
N HIS A 167 -1.84 -18.19 17.50
CA HIS A 167 -1.50 -19.49 16.91
C HIS A 167 -0.53 -19.35 15.72
N GLY A 168 -0.22 -18.13 15.27
CA GLY A 168 0.72 -17.88 14.17
C GLY A 168 0.28 -18.43 12.81
N ALA A 169 -1.02 -18.46 12.51
CA ALA A 169 -1.51 -19.04 11.25
C ALA A 169 -1.21 -18.17 10.02
N GLY A 170 -1.36 -16.86 10.19
CA GLY A 170 -0.85 -15.83 9.30
C GLY A 170 0.62 -15.63 9.56
N ASP A 171 1.00 -15.26 10.79
CA ASP A 171 2.35 -14.83 11.19
C ASP A 171 3.11 -15.90 12.00
N ASP A 172 3.99 -16.72 11.40
CA ASP A 172 4.25 -16.82 9.96
C ASP A 172 3.98 -18.21 9.37
N GLY A 173 2.87 -18.81 9.80
CA GLY A 173 2.32 -20.01 9.16
C GLY A 173 2.10 -19.85 7.64
N TYR A 174 1.85 -18.62 7.16
CA TYR A 174 1.79 -18.34 5.73
C TYR A 174 3.13 -18.57 5.05
N GLY A 175 4.21 -17.95 5.53
CA GLY A 175 5.53 -18.07 4.93
C GLY A 175 6.00 -19.53 4.87
N VAL A 176 5.92 -20.25 5.99
CA VAL A 176 6.31 -21.66 6.06
C VAL A 176 5.52 -22.51 5.07
N ALA A 177 4.18 -22.40 5.07
CA ALA A 177 3.32 -23.20 4.21
C ALA A 177 3.50 -22.87 2.72
N VAL A 178 3.70 -21.59 2.39
CA VAL A 178 3.95 -21.14 1.02
C VAL A 178 5.27 -21.69 0.49
N ILE A 179 6.33 -21.70 1.31
CA ILE A 179 7.62 -22.29 0.95
C ILE A 179 7.48 -23.80 0.71
N VAL A 180 6.85 -24.52 1.63
CA VAL A 180 6.66 -25.98 1.53
C VAL A 180 5.88 -26.35 0.25
N GLU A 181 4.73 -25.72 -0.02
CA GLU A 181 3.94 -26.00 -1.23
C GLU A 181 4.65 -25.54 -2.51
N THR A 182 5.46 -24.48 -2.45
CA THR A 182 6.32 -24.06 -3.58
C THR A 182 7.35 -25.14 -3.92
N LEU A 183 8.07 -25.67 -2.92
CA LEU A 183 9.03 -26.75 -3.14
C LEU A 183 8.36 -28.02 -3.66
N ARG A 184 7.20 -28.38 -3.14
CA ARG A 184 6.40 -29.50 -3.64
C ARG A 184 6.07 -29.33 -5.13
N ALA A 185 5.63 -28.13 -5.53
CA ALA A 185 5.28 -27.81 -6.92
C ALA A 185 6.51 -27.84 -7.84
N LEU A 186 7.66 -27.31 -7.42
CA LEU A 186 8.91 -27.36 -8.18
C LEU A 186 9.43 -28.79 -8.32
N LYS A 187 9.39 -29.59 -7.24
CA LYS A 187 9.78 -31.00 -7.27
C LYS A 187 8.92 -31.81 -8.24
N ALA A 188 7.62 -31.51 -8.33
CA ALA A 188 6.71 -32.16 -9.25
C ALA A 188 7.02 -31.88 -10.74
N GLU A 189 7.83 -30.86 -11.08
CA GLU A 189 8.31 -30.65 -12.45
C GLU A 189 9.30 -31.73 -12.91
N GLY A 190 9.91 -32.48 -11.97
CA GLY A 190 10.85 -33.55 -12.30
C GLY A 190 12.14 -33.06 -12.98
N ARG A 191 12.47 -31.77 -12.83
CA ARG A 191 13.66 -31.12 -13.40
C ARG A 191 14.66 -30.80 -12.30
N GLN A 192 15.95 -30.99 -12.59
CA GLN A 192 17.01 -30.49 -11.71
C GLN A 192 17.07 -28.96 -11.80
N PRO A 193 17.10 -28.22 -10.67
CA PRO A 193 17.32 -26.77 -10.69
C PRO A 193 18.64 -26.41 -11.36
N GLU A 194 18.63 -25.34 -12.15
CA GLU A 194 19.82 -24.70 -12.70
C GLU A 194 20.55 -23.92 -11.60
N ASN A 195 19.84 -23.16 -10.78
CA ASN A 195 20.37 -22.43 -9.63
C ASN A 195 19.90 -23.07 -8.32
N SER A 196 20.73 -23.00 -7.29
CA SER A 196 20.42 -23.54 -5.96
C SER A 196 19.34 -22.74 -5.25
N LEU A 197 18.63 -23.41 -4.34
CA LEU A 197 17.77 -22.77 -3.35
C LEU A 197 18.28 -23.12 -1.96
N LYS A 198 18.19 -22.15 -1.05
CA LYS A 198 18.36 -22.35 0.39
C LYS A 198 17.06 -21.97 1.08
N ILE A 199 16.60 -22.80 1.99
CA ILE A 199 15.42 -22.51 2.81
C ILE A 199 15.91 -22.25 4.21
N VAL A 200 15.44 -21.18 4.83
CA VAL A 200 15.81 -20.82 6.19
C VAL A 200 14.52 -20.48 6.91
N ILE A 201 14.11 -21.37 7.82
CA ILE A 201 12.98 -21.11 8.70
C ILE A 201 13.56 -20.69 10.05
N THR A 202 13.54 -19.40 10.33
CA THR A 202 14.13 -18.80 11.52
C THR A 202 13.30 -19.10 12.76
N ASP A 203 13.99 -19.15 13.90
CA ASP A 203 13.39 -19.21 15.22
C ASP A 203 13.50 -17.84 15.92
N ALA A 204 12.64 -17.59 16.89
CA ALA A 204 12.67 -16.43 17.77
C ALA A 204 12.67 -15.07 17.01
N GLU A 205 11.94 -14.98 15.91
CA GLU A 205 11.70 -13.70 15.22
C GLU A 205 10.94 -12.77 16.15
N GLU A 206 9.87 -13.29 16.77
CA GLU A 206 8.88 -12.54 17.54
C GLU A 206 9.41 -12.02 18.88
N VAL A 207 10.59 -12.51 19.28
CA VAL A 207 11.31 -12.13 20.48
C VAL A 207 12.52 -11.21 20.17
N GLY A 208 12.70 -10.83 18.91
CA GLY A 208 13.66 -9.79 18.52
C GLY A 208 14.60 -10.18 17.37
N LEU A 209 14.15 -10.98 16.42
CA LEU A 209 14.89 -11.42 15.23
C LEU A 209 16.10 -12.30 15.56
N LEU A 210 16.00 -13.09 16.63
CA LEU A 210 17.18 -13.75 17.21
C LEU A 210 17.70 -14.88 16.31
N GLY A 211 16.83 -15.61 15.62
CA GLY A 211 17.21 -16.61 14.62
C GLY A 211 17.99 -16.02 13.45
N ALA A 212 17.48 -14.98 12.79
CA ALA A 212 18.22 -14.32 11.72
C ALA A 212 19.52 -13.65 12.21
N THR A 213 19.51 -13.08 13.42
CA THR A 213 20.72 -12.55 14.06
C THR A 213 21.78 -13.64 14.25
N ASN A 214 21.37 -14.83 14.69
CA ASN A 214 22.25 -15.98 14.86
C ASN A 214 22.79 -16.48 13.52
N GLU A 215 21.96 -16.57 12.49
CA GLU A 215 22.42 -16.95 11.13
C GLU A 215 23.52 -16.02 10.62
N MET A 216 23.35 -14.70 10.75
CA MET A 216 24.36 -13.74 10.30
C MET A 216 25.59 -13.68 11.21
N ARG A 217 25.48 -14.11 12.46
CA ARG A 217 26.60 -14.10 13.39
C ARG A 217 27.45 -15.37 13.34
N HIS A 218 26.79 -16.53 13.27
CA HIS A 218 27.40 -17.84 13.44
C HIS A 218 27.56 -18.58 12.11
N HIS A 219 26.66 -18.35 11.14
CA HIS A 219 26.57 -19.12 9.89
C HIS A 219 26.73 -18.27 8.62
N ARG A 220 27.18 -17.01 8.72
CA ARG A 220 27.30 -16.07 7.58
C ARG A 220 28.04 -16.62 6.37
N ALA A 221 29.03 -17.49 6.59
CA ALA A 221 29.81 -18.14 5.54
C ALA A 221 28.93 -19.00 4.61
N ASP A 222 27.84 -19.58 5.12
CA ASP A 222 26.92 -20.42 4.35
C ASP A 222 26.02 -19.61 3.40
N TYR A 223 26.10 -18.28 3.47
CA TYR A 223 25.34 -17.34 2.66
C TYR A 223 26.21 -16.59 1.64
N GLU A 224 27.49 -16.94 1.47
CA GLU A 224 28.40 -16.26 0.53
C GLU A 224 27.94 -16.33 -0.93
N ASN A 225 27.22 -17.38 -1.30
CA ASN A 225 26.69 -17.63 -2.64
C ASN A 225 25.20 -17.24 -2.80
N VAL A 226 24.61 -16.60 -1.79
CA VAL A 226 23.21 -16.15 -1.82
C VAL A 226 23.12 -14.80 -2.52
N ASP A 227 22.51 -14.78 -3.69
CA ASP A 227 22.32 -13.60 -4.53
C ASP A 227 21.01 -12.87 -4.25
N LEU A 228 20.01 -13.58 -3.72
CA LEU A 228 18.68 -13.08 -3.46
C LEU A 228 18.11 -13.73 -2.21
N VAL A 229 17.55 -12.92 -1.33
CA VAL A 229 16.73 -13.39 -0.21
C VAL A 229 15.28 -12.97 -0.46
N LEU A 230 14.36 -13.92 -0.44
CA LEU A 230 12.93 -13.68 -0.46
C LEU A 230 12.37 -14.06 0.91
N ASN A 231 12.04 -13.06 1.70
CA ASN A 231 11.41 -13.22 3.00
C ASN A 231 9.89 -13.13 2.86
N LEU A 232 9.21 -13.99 3.61
CA LEU A 232 7.77 -14.04 3.71
C LEU A 232 7.40 -13.69 5.15
N GLU A 233 6.39 -12.83 5.29
CA GLU A 233 5.85 -12.38 6.56
C GLU A 233 4.32 -12.33 6.49
N ALA A 234 3.69 -12.08 7.64
CA ALA A 234 2.31 -11.62 7.64
C ALA A 234 2.05 -10.65 8.78
N ARG A 235 1.23 -9.64 8.50
CA ARG A 235 0.61 -8.80 9.53
C ARG A 235 -0.91 -8.97 9.60
N GLY A 236 -1.44 -9.92 8.85
CA GLY A 236 -2.87 -10.13 8.74
C GLY A 236 -3.21 -11.44 8.04
N THR A 237 -4.47 -11.84 8.15
CA THR A 237 -4.96 -13.15 7.68
C THR A 237 -5.68 -13.07 6.32
N SER A 238 -5.63 -11.93 5.65
CA SER A 238 -6.32 -11.73 4.37
C SER A 238 -5.71 -10.65 3.48
N GLY A 239 -6.31 -10.44 2.32
CA GLY A 239 -5.95 -9.41 1.37
C GLY A 239 -4.79 -9.83 0.45
N PRO A 240 -4.39 -8.95 -0.47
CA PRO A 240 -3.26 -9.26 -1.34
C PRO A 240 -1.95 -9.32 -0.56
N ALA A 241 -1.16 -10.38 -0.77
CA ALA A 241 0.24 -10.40 -0.37
C ALA A 241 1.04 -9.32 -1.12
N LEU A 242 1.61 -8.37 -0.37
CA LEU A 242 2.29 -7.17 -0.85
C LEU A 242 3.80 -7.35 -0.84
N MET A 243 4.50 -7.08 -1.94
CA MET A 243 5.93 -6.79 -1.83
C MET A 243 6.07 -5.39 -1.23
N PHE A 244 6.53 -5.32 0.02
CA PHE A 244 6.50 -4.10 0.82
C PHE A 244 7.89 -3.56 1.20
N GLU A 245 8.94 -4.38 1.08
CA GLU A 245 10.31 -4.00 1.39
C GLU A 245 11.29 -4.63 0.38
N THR A 246 12.36 -3.88 0.09
CA THR A 246 13.48 -4.30 -0.75
C THR A 246 14.78 -3.77 -0.18
N SER A 247 15.92 -4.32 -0.62
CA SER A 247 17.22 -3.67 -0.42
C SER A 247 17.29 -2.32 -1.15
N ALA A 248 18.30 -1.49 -0.86
CA ALA A 248 18.54 -0.26 -1.60
C ALA A 248 18.95 -0.53 -3.06
N ASN A 249 18.85 0.48 -3.93
CA ASN A 249 19.16 0.40 -5.36
C ASN A 249 18.38 -0.73 -6.06
N ASN A 250 17.08 -0.78 -5.79
CA ASN A 250 16.25 -1.95 -6.03
C ASN A 250 15.82 -2.16 -7.48
N SER A 251 16.36 -1.41 -8.45
CA SER A 251 15.80 -1.40 -9.79
C SER A 251 15.86 -2.76 -10.49
N ALA A 252 16.95 -3.50 -10.31
CA ALA A 252 17.11 -4.83 -10.90
C ALA A 252 16.25 -5.88 -10.19
N VAL A 253 16.30 -5.97 -8.85
CA VAL A 253 15.48 -6.94 -8.08
C VAL A 253 13.97 -6.68 -8.21
N THR A 254 13.54 -5.42 -8.20
CA THR A 254 12.14 -5.06 -8.47
C THR A 254 11.76 -5.38 -9.91
N GLY A 255 12.69 -5.18 -10.85
CA GLY A 255 12.53 -5.57 -12.24
C GLY A 255 12.30 -7.08 -12.39
N TYR A 256 13.06 -7.89 -11.64
CA TYR A 256 12.88 -9.34 -11.56
C TYR A 256 11.50 -9.69 -10.98
N PHE A 257 11.11 -9.07 -9.86
CA PHE A 257 9.80 -9.28 -9.25
C PHE A 257 8.65 -9.02 -10.23
N LEU A 258 8.62 -7.83 -10.84
CA LEU A 258 7.56 -7.42 -11.75
C LEU A 258 7.52 -8.20 -13.07
N SER A 259 8.58 -8.94 -13.41
CA SER A 259 8.65 -9.73 -14.65
C SER A 259 8.15 -11.17 -14.47
N HIS A 260 8.21 -11.70 -13.24
CA HIS A 260 7.87 -13.10 -12.95
C HIS A 260 6.62 -13.26 -12.10
N VAL A 261 6.13 -12.18 -11.49
CA VAL A 261 4.85 -12.18 -10.79
C VAL A 261 3.71 -11.76 -11.72
N LYS A 262 2.72 -12.65 -11.90
CA LYS A 262 1.58 -12.45 -12.80
C LYS A 262 0.60 -11.37 -12.31
N GLN A 263 0.35 -11.34 -11.00
CA GLN A 263 -0.55 -10.38 -10.36
C GLN A 263 0.21 -9.72 -9.21
N PRO A 264 1.16 -8.82 -9.51
CA PRO A 264 1.88 -8.16 -8.44
C PRO A 264 0.88 -7.30 -7.68
N VAL A 265 0.99 -7.21 -6.36
CA VAL A 265 0.35 -6.15 -5.56
C VAL A 265 1.45 -5.44 -4.78
N THR A 266 1.83 -4.26 -5.25
CA THR A 266 2.97 -3.49 -4.73
C THR A 266 2.99 -2.11 -5.42
N SER A 267 3.68 -1.16 -4.80
CA SER A 267 4.05 0.12 -5.39
C SER A 267 5.33 0.61 -4.71
N SER A 268 6.08 1.50 -5.37
CA SER A 268 7.31 2.07 -4.80
C SER A 268 7.07 2.88 -3.51
N LEU A 269 5.81 3.15 -3.16
CA LEU A 269 5.43 3.77 -1.89
C LEU A 269 5.72 2.84 -0.70
N PHE A 270 5.51 1.53 -0.83
CA PHE A 270 5.68 0.60 0.30
C PHE A 270 7.13 0.51 0.78
N PRO A 271 8.12 0.11 -0.05
CA PRO A 271 9.50 0.03 0.41
C PRO A 271 10.04 1.39 0.86
N SER A 272 9.59 2.49 0.24
CA SER A 272 10.03 3.83 0.62
C SER A 272 9.50 4.27 2.00
N LEU A 273 8.26 3.89 2.34
CA LEU A 273 7.68 4.20 3.65
C LEU A 273 8.18 3.22 4.72
N TYR A 274 8.23 1.92 4.42
CA TYR A 274 8.63 0.88 5.37
C TYR A 274 10.05 1.10 5.87
N ALA A 275 10.99 1.51 5.01
CA ALA A 275 12.36 1.87 5.40
C ALA A 275 12.48 3.04 6.41
N ARG A 276 11.36 3.68 6.78
CA ARG A 276 11.27 4.76 7.79
C ARG A 276 10.36 4.39 8.96
N MET A 277 9.77 3.20 8.94
CA MET A 277 8.94 2.70 10.02
C MET A 277 9.80 2.03 11.09
N PRO A 278 9.34 2.01 12.35
CA PRO A 278 10.02 1.28 13.42
C PRO A 278 9.73 -0.23 13.38
N ASN A 279 8.91 -0.70 12.42
CA ASN A 279 8.62 -2.10 12.19
C ASN A 279 9.88 -2.82 11.71
N LEU A 280 10.05 -4.05 12.17
CA LEU A 280 11.23 -4.86 11.93
C LEU A 280 10.76 -6.25 11.47
N THR A 281 11.64 -6.92 10.74
CA THR A 281 11.55 -8.30 10.24
C THR A 281 12.97 -8.84 10.18
N ASP A 282 13.16 -10.10 9.88
CA ASP A 282 14.49 -10.68 9.63
C ASP A 282 15.33 -9.89 8.61
N MET A 283 14.69 -9.19 7.65
CA MET A 283 15.40 -8.34 6.69
C MET A 283 16.12 -7.15 7.33
N THR A 284 15.72 -6.75 8.54
CA THR A 284 16.45 -5.76 9.36
C THR A 284 17.88 -6.23 9.65
N VAL A 285 18.08 -7.54 9.80
CA VAL A 285 19.38 -8.14 10.05
C VAL A 285 20.15 -8.33 8.74
N LEU A 286 19.47 -8.77 7.67
CA LEU A 286 20.14 -9.14 6.42
C LEU A 286 20.48 -7.95 5.51
N ILE A 287 19.64 -6.90 5.45
CA ILE A 287 19.92 -5.74 4.57
C ILE A 287 21.27 -5.07 4.90
N PRO A 288 21.62 -4.81 6.19
CA PRO A 288 22.93 -4.26 6.56
C PRO A 288 24.13 -5.12 6.15
N GLU A 289 23.95 -6.44 6.05
CA GLU A 289 24.97 -7.41 5.61
C GLU A 289 25.19 -7.40 4.09
N GLY A 290 24.47 -6.54 3.35
CA GLY A 290 24.65 -6.32 1.92
C GLY A 290 23.84 -7.24 1.01
N PHE A 291 22.88 -8.00 1.56
CA PHE A 291 22.04 -8.87 0.75
C PHE A 291 21.05 -8.09 -0.13
N THR A 292 20.78 -8.63 -1.32
CA THR A 292 19.66 -8.18 -2.14
C THR A 292 18.40 -8.89 -1.66
N VAL A 293 17.37 -8.13 -1.29
CA VAL A 293 16.18 -8.69 -0.62
C VAL A 293 14.88 -8.29 -1.30
N LEU A 294 13.89 -9.18 -1.19
CA LEU A 294 12.47 -8.93 -1.39
C LEU A 294 11.75 -9.41 -0.13
N ASN A 295 10.88 -8.58 0.44
CA ASN A 295 10.01 -8.97 1.54
C ASN A 295 8.55 -8.86 1.11
N ILE A 296 7.79 -9.93 1.29
CA ILE A 296 6.37 -10.00 0.93
C ILE A 296 5.57 -10.21 2.22
N ALA A 297 4.40 -9.55 2.35
CA ALA A 297 3.50 -9.78 3.47
C ALA A 297 2.03 -9.67 3.11
N ALA A 298 1.18 -10.52 3.68
CA ALA A 298 -0.26 -10.27 3.75
C ALA A 298 -0.57 -9.35 4.94
N ILE A 299 -1.37 -8.29 4.75
CA ILE A 299 -1.61 -7.27 5.78
C ILE A 299 -3.09 -6.96 6.04
N GLY A 300 -4.02 -7.63 5.35
CA GLY A 300 -5.45 -7.39 5.50
C GLY A 300 -6.02 -8.09 6.73
N ASN A 301 -7.02 -7.47 7.36
CA ASN A 301 -7.54 -7.88 8.66
C ASN A 301 -6.45 -7.95 9.74
N ALA A 302 -5.63 -6.91 9.82
CA ALA A 302 -4.50 -6.84 10.74
C ALA A 302 -4.91 -6.89 12.23
N GLU A 303 -6.20 -6.77 12.56
CA GLU A 303 -6.70 -6.99 13.91
C GLU A 303 -6.49 -8.41 14.45
N HIS A 304 -6.17 -9.38 13.58
CA HIS A 304 -5.82 -10.73 14.00
C HIS A 304 -4.36 -10.86 14.46
N TYR A 305 -3.49 -9.94 14.04
CA TYR A 305 -2.06 -9.94 14.33
C TYR A 305 -1.76 -10.04 15.83
N HIS A 306 -0.78 -10.88 16.20
CA HIS A 306 -0.33 -11.09 17.59
C HIS A 306 -1.47 -11.42 18.58
N HIS A 307 -2.55 -12.06 18.10
CA HIS A 307 -3.74 -12.33 18.90
C HIS A 307 -4.22 -13.77 18.69
N ALA A 308 -4.94 -14.36 19.65
CA ALA A 308 -5.53 -15.72 19.52
C ALA A 308 -6.45 -15.97 18.32
N THR A 309 -6.74 -14.95 17.53
CA THR A 309 -7.47 -15.06 16.27
C THR A 309 -6.58 -15.11 15.04
N ASP A 310 -5.27 -14.97 15.18
CA ASP A 310 -4.34 -15.42 14.16
C ASP A 310 -4.23 -16.94 14.19
N ALA A 311 -5.29 -17.59 13.72
CA ALA A 311 -5.51 -19.04 13.80
C ALA A 311 -6.05 -19.57 12.47
N PRO A 312 -5.88 -20.88 12.17
CA PRO A 312 -6.18 -21.43 10.85
C PRO A 312 -7.60 -21.15 10.34
N ARG A 313 -8.58 -21.05 11.26
CA ARG A 313 -9.99 -20.76 10.93
C ARG A 313 -10.24 -19.36 10.35
N TYR A 314 -9.32 -18.41 10.49
CA TYR A 314 -9.44 -17.04 9.96
C TYR A 314 -8.60 -16.78 8.71
N VAL A 315 -7.89 -17.80 8.24
CA VAL A 315 -7.05 -17.70 7.05
C VAL A 315 -7.91 -17.57 5.79
N ASP A 316 -7.67 -16.52 5.01
CA ASP A 316 -8.27 -16.39 3.69
C ASP A 316 -7.48 -17.20 2.65
N HIS A 317 -8.12 -18.23 2.09
CA HIS A 317 -7.46 -19.11 1.13
C HIS A 317 -7.06 -18.40 -0.17
N SER A 318 -7.76 -17.32 -0.56
CA SER A 318 -7.43 -16.56 -1.77
C SER A 318 -6.15 -15.77 -1.58
N THR A 319 -5.89 -15.33 -0.35
CA THR A 319 -4.66 -14.70 0.11
C THR A 319 -3.52 -15.68 0.02
N VAL A 320 -3.66 -16.88 0.60
CA VAL A 320 -2.65 -17.96 0.51
C VAL A 320 -2.37 -18.31 -0.96
N GLN A 321 -3.40 -18.40 -1.81
CA GLN A 321 -3.20 -18.65 -3.25
C GLN A 321 -2.42 -17.52 -3.92
N HIS A 322 -2.80 -16.26 -3.65
CA HIS A 322 -2.10 -15.10 -4.20
C HIS A 322 -0.64 -15.05 -3.74
N TYR A 323 -0.39 -15.38 -2.48
CA TYR A 323 0.95 -15.42 -1.89
C TYR A 323 1.81 -16.47 -2.59
N GLY A 324 1.29 -17.71 -2.66
CA GLY A 324 1.97 -18.82 -3.31
C GLY A 324 2.18 -18.65 -4.81
N ASP A 325 1.23 -18.04 -5.54
CA ASP A 325 1.39 -17.75 -6.96
C ASP A 325 2.59 -16.80 -7.21
N GLN A 326 2.82 -15.84 -6.32
CA GLN A 326 3.97 -14.92 -6.40
C GLN A 326 5.28 -15.65 -6.11
N VAL A 327 5.34 -16.37 -4.99
CA VAL A 327 6.55 -17.09 -4.56
C VAL A 327 6.91 -18.19 -5.56
N LEU A 328 5.95 -19.01 -5.98
CA LEU A 328 6.20 -20.04 -7.00
C LEU A 328 6.67 -19.42 -8.32
N GLY A 329 6.10 -18.30 -8.76
CA GLY A 329 6.54 -17.61 -9.98
C GLY A 329 8.00 -17.17 -9.92
N LEU A 330 8.41 -16.56 -8.80
CA LEU A 330 9.77 -16.08 -8.56
C LEU A 330 10.76 -17.25 -8.42
N THR A 331 10.44 -18.22 -7.59
CA THR A 331 11.33 -19.34 -7.30
C THR A 331 11.46 -20.26 -8.52
N ARG A 332 10.40 -20.45 -9.30
CA ARG A 332 10.45 -21.21 -10.57
C ARG A 332 11.38 -20.54 -11.57
N ALA A 333 11.24 -19.24 -11.76
CA ALA A 333 12.10 -18.49 -12.67
C ALA A 333 13.57 -18.60 -12.22
N TRP A 334 13.84 -18.42 -10.93
CA TRP A 334 15.18 -18.57 -10.38
C TRP A 334 15.73 -19.99 -10.59
N ALA A 335 14.97 -21.00 -10.17
CA ALA A 335 15.40 -22.38 -10.18
C ALA A 335 15.61 -22.93 -11.59
N PHE A 336 14.86 -22.45 -12.60
CA PHE A 336 14.81 -23.13 -13.89
C PHE A 336 15.16 -22.26 -15.11
N ASP A 337 15.30 -20.95 -14.96
CA ASP A 337 15.86 -20.11 -16.01
C ASP A 337 17.39 -20.17 -15.90
N GLY A 338 18.04 -20.87 -16.84
CA GLY A 338 19.48 -21.16 -16.82
C GLY A 338 20.42 -19.94 -16.93
N GLN A 339 19.91 -18.72 -16.78
CA GLN A 339 20.68 -17.47 -16.71
C GLN A 339 20.17 -16.66 -15.51
N ALA A 340 20.73 -16.89 -14.32
CA ALA A 340 20.39 -16.10 -13.14
C ALA A 340 20.66 -14.61 -13.41
N PRO A 341 19.65 -13.73 -13.23
CA PRO A 341 19.79 -12.32 -13.54
C PRO A 341 20.84 -11.64 -12.63
N THR A 342 21.39 -10.52 -13.10
CA THR A 342 22.05 -9.56 -12.21
C THR A 342 20.95 -8.81 -11.45
N LEU A 343 20.95 -8.94 -10.12
CA LEU A 343 19.90 -8.40 -9.25
C LEU A 343 20.28 -7.07 -8.59
N THR A 344 21.51 -6.61 -8.77
CA THR A 344 22.04 -5.33 -8.28
C THR A 344 22.03 -4.27 -9.39
N ALA A 345 21.86 -3.00 -9.00
CA ALA A 345 21.85 -1.85 -9.90
C ALA A 345 22.34 -0.58 -9.18
N ASP A 346 22.49 0.52 -9.93
CA ASP A 346 22.91 1.84 -9.41
C ASP A 346 21.74 2.81 -9.15
N GLY A 347 20.54 2.28 -8.88
CA GLY A 347 19.41 3.13 -8.52
C GLY A 347 18.10 2.38 -8.34
N ASP A 348 17.06 3.12 -7.96
CA ASP A 348 15.74 2.59 -7.66
C ASP A 348 14.79 2.64 -8.86
N LEU A 349 13.84 1.70 -8.86
CA LEU A 349 12.71 1.68 -9.78
C LEU A 349 11.48 2.26 -9.07
N HIS A 350 10.81 3.20 -9.73
CA HIS A 350 9.51 3.70 -9.28
C HIS A 350 8.40 3.01 -10.04
N PHE A 351 7.34 2.63 -9.34
CA PHE A 351 6.28 1.83 -9.93
C PHE A 351 4.97 1.91 -9.15
N PHE A 352 3.87 1.76 -9.86
CA PHE A 352 2.52 1.71 -9.30
C PHE A 352 1.59 0.94 -10.21
N GLN A 353 0.44 0.55 -9.68
CA GLN A 353 -0.49 -0.29 -10.41
C GLN A 353 -1.58 0.51 -11.07
N LEU A 354 -1.83 0.15 -12.33
CA LEU A 354 -2.89 0.76 -13.11
C LEU A 354 -4.11 -0.16 -13.23
N TRP A 355 -3.87 -1.47 -13.30
CA TRP A 355 -4.89 -2.50 -13.41
C TRP A 355 -4.33 -3.80 -12.84
N ARG A 356 -5.20 -4.76 -12.51
CA ARG A 356 -4.79 -6.12 -12.13
C ARG A 356 -3.81 -6.74 -13.13
N GLY A 357 -2.56 -6.97 -12.71
CA GLY A 357 -1.51 -7.50 -13.58
C GLY A 357 -0.85 -6.47 -14.51
N LEU A 358 -1.16 -5.18 -14.39
CA LEU A 358 -0.53 -4.11 -15.16
C LEU A 358 0.10 -3.07 -14.23
N THR A 359 1.43 -3.12 -14.15
CA THR A 359 2.26 -2.19 -13.39
C THR A 359 2.94 -1.20 -14.32
N VAL A 360 2.78 0.10 -14.02
CA VAL A 360 3.60 1.16 -14.62
C VAL A 360 4.90 1.23 -13.85
N ARG A 361 6.04 1.17 -14.53
CA ARG A 361 7.38 1.25 -13.93
C ARG A 361 8.32 2.13 -14.73
N TYR A 362 9.18 2.88 -14.06
CA TYR A 362 10.17 3.78 -14.66
C TYR A 362 11.31 4.09 -13.68
N PRO A 363 12.52 4.44 -14.17
CA PRO A 363 13.65 4.78 -13.29
C PRO A 363 13.35 5.99 -12.40
N ALA A 364 13.89 6.02 -11.18
CA ALA A 364 13.68 7.11 -10.22
C ALA A 364 14.00 8.51 -10.79
N ALA A 365 15.03 8.63 -11.64
CA ALA A 365 15.39 9.89 -12.29
C ALA A 365 14.26 10.48 -13.17
N VAL A 366 13.44 9.63 -13.78
CA VAL A 366 12.27 10.06 -14.57
C VAL A 366 11.21 10.70 -13.65
N GLU A 367 11.02 10.16 -12.44
CA GLU A 367 10.12 10.76 -11.44
C GLU A 367 10.57 12.17 -11.07
N THR A 368 11.87 12.36 -10.83
CA THR A 368 12.41 13.68 -10.50
C THR A 368 12.12 14.68 -11.62
N GLY A 369 12.31 14.28 -12.88
CA GLY A 369 11.97 15.11 -14.04
C GLY A 369 10.48 15.44 -14.12
N LEU A 370 9.60 14.44 -13.93
CA LEU A 370 8.15 14.61 -13.88
C LEU A 370 7.72 15.53 -12.73
N GLY A 371 8.36 15.43 -11.58
CA GLY A 371 8.09 16.25 -10.42
C GLY A 371 8.51 17.71 -10.60
N CYS A 372 9.68 17.96 -11.18
CA CYS A 372 10.07 19.30 -11.62
C CYS A 372 9.06 19.88 -12.62
N LEU A 373 8.63 19.08 -13.61
CA LEU A 373 7.61 19.49 -14.58
C LEU A 373 6.27 19.79 -13.91
N ALA A 374 5.84 18.99 -12.93
CA ALA A 374 4.61 19.18 -12.19
C ALA A 374 4.62 20.51 -11.41
N VAL A 375 5.72 20.80 -10.71
CA VAL A 375 5.91 22.07 -9.98
C VAL A 375 5.92 23.25 -10.95
N ILE A 376 6.67 23.18 -12.06
CA ILE A 376 6.71 24.23 -13.08
C ILE A 376 5.33 24.46 -13.69
N ALA A 377 4.62 23.39 -14.06
CA ALA A 377 3.27 23.49 -14.64
C ALA A 377 2.27 24.09 -13.65
N ALA A 378 2.33 23.71 -12.36
CA ALA A 378 1.50 24.28 -11.30
C ALA A 378 1.77 25.78 -11.12
N LEU A 379 3.04 26.18 -11.01
CA LEU A 379 3.43 27.58 -10.89
C LEU A 379 3.06 28.37 -12.16
N GLY A 380 3.26 27.81 -13.35
CA GLY A 380 2.87 28.42 -14.63
C GLY A 380 1.35 28.63 -14.73
N ALA A 381 0.55 27.65 -14.31
CA ALA A 381 -0.91 27.77 -14.28
C ALA A 381 -1.39 28.89 -13.35
N VAL A 382 -0.72 29.08 -12.21
CA VAL A 382 -0.95 30.18 -11.26
C VAL A 382 -0.48 31.52 -11.86
N ALA A 383 0.74 31.56 -12.42
CA ALA A 383 1.37 32.77 -12.95
C ALA A 383 0.58 33.40 -14.10
N VAL A 384 0.08 32.59 -15.04
CA VAL A 384 -0.78 33.04 -16.16
C VAL A 384 -2.04 33.78 -15.66
N ARG A 385 -2.48 33.48 -14.43
CA ARG A 385 -3.68 34.07 -13.82
C ARG A 385 -3.35 35.08 -12.74
N ALA A 386 -2.10 35.24 -12.33
CA ALA A 386 -1.70 35.95 -11.10
C ALA A 386 -2.27 37.38 -11.01
N ARG A 387 -2.32 38.12 -12.12
CA ARG A 387 -2.88 39.48 -12.17
C ARG A 387 -4.38 39.56 -11.91
N SER A 388 -5.10 38.45 -12.13
CA SER A 388 -6.55 38.35 -11.88
C SER A 388 -6.89 37.75 -10.51
N LEU A 389 -5.91 37.16 -9.82
CA LEU A 389 -6.13 36.50 -8.52
C LEU A 389 -6.16 37.51 -7.39
N ARG A 390 -7.11 37.31 -6.47
CA ARG A 390 -7.11 38.01 -5.18
C ARG A 390 -6.41 37.12 -4.15
N TRP A 391 -5.14 37.41 -3.85
CA TRP A 391 -4.32 36.57 -2.95
C TRP A 391 -4.91 36.35 -1.56
N LYS A 392 -5.67 37.31 -1.01
CA LYS A 392 -6.44 37.09 0.24
C LYS A 392 -7.42 35.92 0.14
N ARG A 393 -8.07 35.73 -1.03
CA ARG A 393 -8.98 34.60 -1.28
C ARG A 393 -8.25 33.29 -1.56
N VAL A 394 -7.06 33.36 -2.14
CA VAL A 394 -6.16 32.20 -2.29
C VAL A 394 -5.75 31.70 -0.90
N LEU A 395 -5.25 32.59 -0.03
CA LEU A 395 -4.91 32.28 1.36
C LEU A 395 -6.12 31.74 2.14
N GLY A 396 -7.30 32.35 1.97
CA GLY A 396 -8.55 31.84 2.57
C GLY A 396 -9.04 30.50 1.99
N SER A 397 -8.53 30.07 0.83
CA SER A 397 -8.75 28.72 0.27
C SER A 397 -7.73 27.73 0.83
N VAL A 398 -6.45 28.12 0.89
CA VAL A 398 -5.38 27.34 1.54
C VAL A 398 -5.79 27.01 2.98
N TRP A 399 -6.06 28.04 3.78
CA TRP A 399 -6.50 27.88 5.17
C TRP A 399 -7.76 27.01 5.28
N GLY A 400 -8.76 27.27 4.43
CA GLY A 400 -10.03 26.53 4.47
C GLY A 400 -9.89 25.04 4.16
N LEU A 401 -8.97 24.66 3.26
CA LEU A 401 -8.68 23.28 2.92
C LEU A 401 -7.84 22.61 4.00
N THR A 402 -6.73 23.24 4.40
CA THR A 402 -5.83 22.72 5.44
C THR A 402 -6.57 22.52 6.76
N TRP A 403 -7.36 23.50 7.21
CA TRP A 403 -8.14 23.39 8.44
C TRP A 403 -9.10 22.20 8.41
N ARG A 404 -9.83 22.00 7.31
CA ARG A 404 -10.76 20.86 7.19
C ARG A 404 -10.04 19.52 7.24
N ALA A 405 -8.96 19.37 6.47
CA ALA A 405 -8.19 18.14 6.44
C ALA A 405 -7.60 17.84 7.83
N VAL A 406 -6.96 18.82 8.47
CA VAL A 406 -6.35 18.65 9.79
C VAL A 406 -7.40 18.42 10.87
N SER A 407 -8.48 19.20 10.95
CA SER A 407 -9.49 19.05 12.00
C SER A 407 -10.26 17.74 11.91
N VAL A 408 -10.64 17.29 10.71
CA VAL A 408 -11.36 16.01 10.56
C VAL A 408 -10.44 14.84 10.88
N SER A 409 -9.18 14.88 10.42
CA SER A 409 -8.19 13.84 10.71
C SER A 409 -7.86 13.79 12.20
N ALA A 410 -7.64 14.94 12.84
CA ALA A 410 -7.42 15.05 14.28
C ALA A 410 -8.63 14.55 15.08
N ALA A 411 -9.85 14.88 14.66
CA ALA A 411 -11.06 14.36 15.29
C ALA A 411 -11.14 12.83 15.20
N ALA A 412 -10.81 12.24 14.04
CA ALA A 412 -10.76 10.78 13.90
C ALA A 412 -9.71 10.14 14.85
N GLY A 413 -8.53 10.76 14.97
CA GLY A 413 -7.51 10.32 15.93
C GLY A 413 -7.94 10.45 17.40
N LEU A 414 -8.65 11.51 17.75
CA LEU A 414 -9.23 11.68 19.09
C LEU A 414 -10.32 10.65 19.39
N VAL A 415 -11.16 10.32 18.40
CA VAL A 415 -12.14 9.23 18.52
C VAL A 415 -11.44 7.90 18.74
N GLN A 416 -10.34 7.63 18.04
CA GLN A 416 -9.53 6.42 18.25
C GLN A 416 -8.95 6.35 19.66
N ARG A 417 -8.26 7.41 20.08
CA ARG A 417 -7.70 7.52 21.43
C ARG A 417 -8.79 7.39 22.50
N GLY A 418 -9.97 7.98 22.28
CA GLY A 418 -11.11 7.88 23.17
C GLY A 418 -11.68 6.46 23.24
N ALA A 419 -11.84 5.79 22.11
CA ALA A 419 -12.29 4.40 22.05
C ALA A 419 -11.31 3.47 22.79
N MET A 420 -10.00 3.65 22.60
CA MET A 420 -8.95 2.93 23.32
C MET A 420 -9.02 3.18 24.83
N ALA A 421 -9.13 4.44 25.25
CA ALA A 421 -9.22 4.81 26.66
C ALA A 421 -10.49 4.29 27.36
N MET A 422 -11.57 4.08 26.62
CA MET A 422 -12.82 3.50 27.13
C MET A 422 -12.86 1.97 27.05
N GLY A 423 -11.81 1.32 26.52
CA GLY A 423 -11.76 -0.13 26.32
C GLY A 423 -12.67 -0.63 25.19
N TRP A 424 -13.08 0.23 24.25
CA TRP A 424 -13.86 -0.14 23.07
C TRP A 424 -12.99 -0.53 21.87
N ALA A 425 -11.70 -0.26 21.95
CA ALA A 425 -10.67 -0.64 20.98
C ALA A 425 -9.39 -1.06 21.72
N PRO A 426 -8.54 -1.92 21.13
CA PRO A 426 -7.30 -2.34 21.76
C PRO A 426 -6.32 -1.18 21.99
N ILE A 427 -5.65 -1.18 23.14
CA ILE A 427 -4.78 -0.08 23.57
C ILE A 427 -3.46 -0.03 22.77
N TYR A 428 -2.93 -1.19 22.38
CA TYR A 428 -1.70 -1.32 21.59
C TYR A 428 -1.97 -1.49 20.08
N GLY A 429 -3.24 -1.51 19.68
CA GLY A 429 -3.66 -1.68 18.28
C GLY A 429 -3.94 -3.15 17.90
N ASP A 430 -3.30 -4.10 18.56
CA ASP A 430 -3.45 -5.53 18.26
C ASP A 430 -4.74 -6.11 18.87
N GLY A 431 -5.44 -6.93 18.09
CA GLY A 431 -6.71 -7.55 18.47
C GLY A 431 -7.96 -6.97 17.77
N PRO A 432 -9.08 -7.72 17.77
CA PRO A 432 -10.31 -7.35 17.06
C PRO A 432 -10.85 -5.96 17.40
N ASN A 433 -10.94 -5.08 16.40
CA ASN A 433 -11.51 -3.74 16.54
C ASN A 433 -12.70 -3.53 15.57
N PRO A 434 -13.95 -3.81 16.01
CA PRO A 434 -15.12 -3.67 15.15
C PRO A 434 -15.43 -2.22 14.76
N LEU A 435 -14.83 -1.24 15.44
CA LEU A 435 -15.04 0.19 15.16
C LEU A 435 -14.10 0.72 14.08
N LEU A 436 -12.99 0.03 13.78
CA LEU A 436 -11.90 0.52 12.97
C LEU A 436 -12.36 0.99 11.57
N VAL A 437 -13.06 0.11 10.86
CA VAL A 437 -13.60 0.38 9.52
C VAL A 437 -14.58 1.54 9.56
N TRP A 438 -15.44 1.62 10.58
CA TRP A 438 -16.42 2.69 10.71
C TRP A 438 -15.78 4.04 11.05
N MET A 439 -14.74 4.05 11.88
CA MET A 439 -13.99 5.27 12.20
C MET A 439 -13.29 5.82 10.98
N PHE A 440 -12.64 4.95 10.20
CA PHE A 440 -12.04 5.33 8.93
C PHE A 440 -13.10 5.81 7.93
N ALA A 441 -14.13 5.01 7.66
CA ALA A 441 -15.15 5.32 6.66
C ALA A 441 -15.92 6.62 7.01
N SER A 442 -16.31 6.81 8.26
CA SER A 442 -17.00 8.03 8.70
C SER A 442 -16.09 9.26 8.59
N GLY A 443 -14.85 9.19 9.06
CA GLY A 443 -13.87 10.27 8.93
C GLY A 443 -13.58 10.63 7.47
N ALA A 444 -13.36 9.62 6.62
CA ALA A 444 -13.11 9.80 5.20
C ALA A 444 -14.32 10.42 4.48
N LEU A 445 -15.54 9.92 4.71
CA LEU A 445 -16.76 10.44 4.08
C LEU A 445 -17.08 11.87 4.53
N ILE A 446 -16.95 12.17 5.82
CA ILE A 446 -17.15 13.53 6.35
C ILE A 446 -16.10 14.47 5.77
N GLY A 447 -14.82 14.09 5.80
CA GLY A 447 -13.72 14.90 5.30
C GLY A 447 -13.83 15.16 3.80
N ALA A 448 -14.14 14.12 3.01
CA ALA A 448 -14.38 14.23 1.58
C ALA A 448 -15.60 15.10 1.28
N GLY A 449 -16.72 14.88 1.98
CA GLY A 449 -17.94 15.66 1.82
C GLY A 449 -17.74 17.15 2.12
N LEU A 450 -17.09 17.49 3.24
CA LEU A 450 -16.79 18.86 3.63
C LEU A 450 -15.83 19.55 2.65
N THR A 451 -14.83 18.83 2.16
CA THR A 451 -13.84 19.34 1.20
C THR A 451 -14.49 19.57 -0.17
N ALA A 452 -15.23 18.58 -0.69
CA ALA A 452 -15.97 18.71 -1.94
C ALA A 452 -17.00 19.85 -1.87
N HIS A 453 -17.78 19.92 -0.78
CA HIS A 453 -18.74 21.01 -0.57
C HIS A 453 -18.05 22.37 -0.57
N PHE A 454 -16.91 22.52 0.12
CA PHE A 454 -16.14 23.76 0.15
C PHE A 454 -15.66 24.18 -1.24
N VAL A 455 -15.06 23.26 -2.00
CA VAL A 455 -14.56 23.54 -3.36
C VAL A 455 -15.71 23.90 -4.30
N VAL A 456 -16.80 23.13 -4.30
CA VAL A 456 -17.97 23.37 -5.16
C VAL A 456 -18.63 24.70 -4.80
N ARG A 457 -18.75 25.04 -3.51
CA ARG A 457 -19.31 26.32 -3.06
C ARG A 457 -18.46 27.50 -3.56
N ARG A 458 -17.14 27.45 -3.35
CA ARG A 458 -16.21 28.49 -3.84
C ARG A 458 -16.25 28.65 -5.35
N TRP A 459 -16.41 27.53 -6.07
CA TRP A 459 -16.59 27.54 -7.52
C TRP A 459 -17.88 28.27 -7.94
N LYS A 460 -19.01 27.96 -7.29
CA LYS A 460 -20.31 28.63 -7.53
C LYS A 460 -20.30 30.12 -7.16
N GLU A 461 -19.54 30.50 -6.13
CA GLU A 461 -19.34 31.89 -5.70
C GLU A 461 -18.41 32.69 -6.64
N GLY A 462 -17.87 32.07 -7.70
CA GLY A 462 -16.99 32.72 -8.67
C GLY A 462 -15.53 32.85 -8.22
N ILE A 463 -15.13 32.14 -7.16
CA ILE A 463 -13.78 32.12 -6.57
C ILE A 463 -12.99 30.87 -7.03
N GLY A 464 -13.48 30.18 -8.06
CA GLY A 464 -12.90 28.90 -8.52
C GLY A 464 -11.44 29.00 -8.99
N GLN A 465 -11.00 30.14 -9.52
CA GLN A 465 -9.61 30.32 -9.96
C GLN A 465 -8.66 30.50 -8.77
N GLU A 466 -9.08 31.22 -7.73
CA GLU A 466 -8.29 31.37 -6.50
C GLU A 466 -8.21 30.05 -5.72
N THR A 467 -9.29 29.26 -5.69
CA THR A 467 -9.27 27.91 -5.09
C THR A 467 -8.39 26.95 -5.88
N LEU A 468 -8.42 27.01 -7.22
CA LEU A 468 -7.51 26.24 -8.07
C LEU A 468 -6.04 26.60 -7.80
N ALA A 469 -5.71 27.89 -7.72
CA ALA A 469 -4.36 28.34 -7.39
C ALA A 469 -3.92 27.85 -6.02
N ALA A 470 -4.80 27.88 -5.02
CA ALA A 470 -4.50 27.37 -3.68
C ALA A 470 -4.16 25.87 -3.68
N VAL A 471 -4.96 25.04 -4.37
CA VAL A 471 -4.70 23.60 -4.46
C VAL A 471 -3.40 23.31 -5.20
N LEU A 472 -3.14 23.99 -6.33
CA LEU A 472 -1.89 23.83 -7.06
C LEU A 472 -0.66 24.22 -6.24
N LEU A 473 -0.73 25.31 -5.46
CA LEU A 473 0.37 25.73 -4.60
C LEU A 473 0.60 24.76 -3.44
N LEU A 474 -0.46 24.26 -2.81
CA LEU A 474 -0.36 23.25 -1.75
C LEU A 474 0.27 21.96 -2.28
N LEU A 475 -0.19 21.47 -3.43
CA LEU A 475 0.33 20.26 -4.04
C LEU A 475 1.78 20.42 -4.50
N ALA A 476 2.12 21.55 -5.15
CA ALA A 476 3.49 21.83 -5.56
C ALA A 476 4.44 21.93 -4.35
N ALA A 477 4.00 22.58 -3.27
CA ALA A 477 4.76 22.66 -2.02
C ALA A 477 4.97 21.29 -1.37
N ALA A 478 4.00 20.37 -1.49
CA ALA A 478 4.11 19.00 -0.97
C ALA A 478 4.96 18.08 -1.86
N CYS A 479 4.97 18.27 -3.19
CA CYS A 479 5.78 17.45 -4.11
C CYS A 479 7.28 17.57 -3.80
N VAL A 480 7.78 18.78 -3.52
CA VAL A 480 9.22 19.04 -3.28
C VAL A 480 9.79 18.19 -2.14
N PRO A 481 9.26 18.22 -0.90
CA PRO A 481 9.78 17.37 0.16
C PRO A 481 9.55 15.88 -0.11
N LEU A 482 8.46 15.46 -0.77
CA LEU A 482 8.26 14.05 -1.09
C LEU A 482 9.33 13.50 -2.04
N MET A 483 9.69 14.27 -3.08
CA MET A 483 10.74 13.86 -4.03
C MET A 483 12.13 13.70 -3.37
N VAL A 484 12.39 14.43 -2.29
CA VAL A 484 13.70 14.41 -1.62
C VAL A 484 13.72 13.42 -0.46
N LEU A 485 12.70 13.46 0.38
CA LEU A 485 12.66 12.71 1.63
C LEU A 485 12.17 11.29 1.42
N VAL A 486 11.26 11.05 0.47
CA VAL A 486 10.60 9.75 0.29
C VAL A 486 10.28 9.51 -1.21
N PRO A 487 11.29 9.47 -2.09
CA PRO A 487 11.12 9.59 -3.54
C PRO A 487 10.15 8.58 -4.16
N GLY A 488 10.13 7.33 -3.71
CA GLY A 488 9.21 6.32 -4.24
C GLY A 488 7.72 6.54 -3.92
N THR A 489 7.39 7.53 -3.09
CA THR A 489 6.01 7.98 -2.82
C THR A 489 5.57 9.18 -3.67
N ALA A 490 6.52 9.88 -4.29
CA ALA A 490 6.28 11.19 -4.89
C ALA A 490 5.25 11.14 -6.04
N TYR A 491 5.21 10.03 -6.79
CA TYR A 491 4.33 9.83 -7.94
C TYR A 491 2.86 10.11 -7.62
N VAL A 492 2.42 9.81 -6.39
CA VAL A 492 1.03 10.00 -5.95
C VAL A 492 0.61 11.48 -6.06
N LEU A 493 1.47 12.39 -5.59
CA LEU A 493 1.20 13.82 -5.69
C LEU A 493 1.71 14.42 -7.00
N VAL A 494 2.84 13.98 -7.53
CA VAL A 494 3.44 14.51 -8.76
C VAL A 494 2.49 14.34 -9.95
N LEU A 495 1.97 13.13 -10.17
CA LEU A 495 1.07 12.86 -11.30
C LEU A 495 -0.26 13.59 -11.15
N THR A 496 -0.80 13.66 -9.94
CA THR A 496 -2.04 14.40 -9.63
C THR A 496 -1.88 15.91 -9.82
N THR A 497 -0.72 16.46 -9.41
CA THR A 497 -0.38 17.88 -9.56
C THR A 497 -0.24 18.23 -11.04
N LEU A 498 0.51 17.43 -11.78
CA LEU A 498 0.70 17.60 -13.22
C LEU A 498 -0.64 17.51 -13.96
N ALA A 499 -1.46 16.51 -13.65
CA ALA A 499 -2.78 16.32 -14.24
C ALA A 499 -3.72 17.52 -14.01
N LEU A 500 -3.77 18.04 -12.78
CA LEU A 500 -4.56 19.24 -12.44
C LEU A 500 -4.01 20.48 -13.17
N ALA A 501 -2.70 20.68 -13.17
CA ALA A 501 -2.05 21.82 -13.82
C ALA A 501 -2.28 21.82 -15.34
N LEU A 502 -2.13 20.67 -15.99
CA LEU A 502 -2.39 20.50 -17.42
C LEU A 502 -3.86 20.74 -17.75
N THR A 503 -4.80 20.28 -16.92
CA THR A 503 -6.23 20.59 -17.08
C THR A 503 -6.49 22.11 -17.01
N ALA A 504 -5.80 22.81 -16.11
CA ALA A 504 -5.90 24.26 -15.98
C ALA A 504 -5.31 25.02 -17.17
N LEU A 505 -4.19 24.56 -17.71
CA LEU A 505 -3.51 25.15 -18.87
C LEU A 505 -4.17 24.78 -20.20
N ALA A 506 -4.92 23.68 -20.26
CA ALA A 506 -5.55 23.22 -21.48
C ALA A 506 -6.53 24.24 -22.08
N PRO A 507 -6.53 24.40 -23.42
CA PRO A 507 -7.56 25.17 -24.11
C PRO A 507 -8.96 24.65 -23.77
N GLN A 508 -9.94 25.56 -23.65
CA GLN A 508 -11.31 25.19 -23.24
C GLN A 508 -11.91 24.02 -24.03
N ARG A 509 -11.61 23.93 -25.34
CA ARG A 509 -12.08 22.85 -26.21
C ARG A 509 -11.53 21.46 -25.83
N MET A 510 -10.35 21.40 -25.20
CA MET A 510 -9.66 20.16 -24.81
C MET A 510 -9.87 19.80 -23.34
N ARG A 511 -10.32 20.75 -22.50
CA ARG A 511 -10.53 20.52 -21.05
C ARG A 511 -11.38 19.31 -20.70
N PRO A 512 -12.46 18.95 -21.44
CA PRO A 512 -13.21 17.74 -21.14
C PRO A 512 -12.38 16.46 -21.28
N VAL A 513 -11.51 16.39 -22.29
CA VAL A 513 -10.66 15.22 -22.57
C VAL A 513 -9.47 15.16 -21.61
N VAL A 514 -8.76 16.28 -21.46
CA VAL A 514 -7.62 16.38 -20.52
C VAL A 514 -8.09 16.16 -19.08
N GLY A 515 -9.24 16.73 -18.72
CA GLY A 515 -9.86 16.53 -17.42
C GLY A 515 -10.36 15.11 -17.19
N ALA A 516 -10.79 14.40 -18.22
CA ALA A 516 -11.15 12.98 -18.09
C ALA A 516 -9.92 12.12 -17.81
N LEU A 517 -8.83 12.32 -18.55
CA LEU A 517 -7.56 11.65 -18.27
C LEU A 517 -7.04 11.98 -16.86
N ALA A 518 -7.10 13.25 -16.47
CA ALA A 518 -6.70 13.68 -15.13
C ALA A 518 -7.54 13.02 -14.03
N ALA A 519 -8.86 12.94 -14.23
CA ALA A 519 -9.75 12.27 -13.28
C ALA A 519 -9.45 10.77 -13.16
N PHE A 520 -9.19 10.10 -14.28
CA PHE A 520 -8.77 8.69 -14.30
C PHE A 520 -7.45 8.48 -13.54
N ILE A 521 -6.40 9.25 -13.87
CA ILE A 521 -5.08 9.15 -13.23
C ILE A 521 -5.17 9.40 -11.72
N SER A 522 -5.88 10.44 -11.29
CA SER A 522 -6.03 10.73 -9.86
C SER A 522 -6.73 9.59 -9.14
N VAL A 523 -7.79 9.01 -9.70
CA VAL A 523 -8.55 7.97 -9.00
C VAL A 523 -7.83 6.62 -9.02
N VAL A 524 -7.23 6.22 -10.15
CA VAL A 524 -6.54 4.91 -10.26
C VAL A 524 -5.35 4.81 -9.31
N ILE A 525 -4.67 5.93 -9.04
CA ILE A 525 -3.55 5.99 -8.10
C ILE A 525 -4.05 6.00 -6.65
N PHE A 526 -4.99 6.89 -6.31
CA PHE A 526 -5.39 7.07 -4.92
C PHE A 526 -6.31 5.96 -4.38
N ALA A 527 -7.20 5.39 -5.20
CA ALA A 527 -8.20 4.45 -4.72
C ALA A 527 -7.62 3.20 -4.03
N PRO A 528 -6.71 2.42 -4.67
CA PRO A 528 -6.10 1.28 -3.99
C PRO A 528 -5.19 1.71 -2.85
N MET A 529 -4.45 2.83 -3.00
CA MET A 529 -3.53 3.31 -1.97
C MET A 529 -4.25 3.72 -0.67
N ILE A 530 -5.43 4.35 -0.77
CA ILE A 530 -6.23 4.71 0.42
C ILE A 530 -6.60 3.46 1.23
N LEU A 531 -6.98 2.38 0.55
CA LEU A 531 -7.35 1.12 1.21
C LEU A 531 -6.12 0.41 1.78
N LEU A 532 -5.02 0.31 1.02
CA LEU A 532 -3.80 -0.35 1.50
C LEU A 532 -3.14 0.43 2.64
N ILE A 533 -3.16 1.77 2.62
CA ILE A 533 -2.71 2.61 3.74
C ILE A 533 -3.63 2.45 4.95
N HIS A 534 -4.93 2.23 4.74
CA HIS A 534 -5.86 1.93 5.82
C HIS A 534 -5.48 0.63 6.54
N GLU A 535 -5.30 -0.47 5.81
CA GLU A 535 -4.84 -1.75 6.38
C GLU A 535 -3.51 -1.57 7.12
N MET A 536 -2.56 -0.85 6.52
CA MET A 536 -1.22 -0.67 7.07
C MET A 536 -1.17 0.16 8.36
N LEU A 537 -1.96 1.23 8.49
CA LEU A 537 -1.77 2.23 9.55
C LEU A 537 -2.96 2.43 10.49
N SER A 538 -4.14 1.93 10.15
CA SER A 538 -5.34 2.33 10.88
C SER A 538 -5.37 1.81 12.33
N LEU A 539 -4.74 0.68 12.64
CA LEU A 539 -4.70 0.12 14.00
C LEU A 539 -4.21 1.14 15.05
N SER A 540 -3.21 1.96 14.71
CA SER A 540 -2.61 2.95 15.60
C SER A 540 -2.82 4.41 15.15
N ALA A 541 -3.14 4.64 13.88
CA ALA A 541 -3.10 5.96 13.26
C ALA A 541 -4.22 6.21 12.24
N VAL A 542 -5.50 6.02 12.63
CA VAL A 542 -6.67 6.33 11.78
C VAL A 542 -6.60 7.75 11.21
N TRP A 543 -6.10 8.71 11.99
CA TRP A 543 -5.96 10.10 11.55
C TRP A 543 -5.12 10.25 10.26
N VAL A 544 -4.06 9.45 10.09
CA VAL A 544 -3.21 9.45 8.88
C VAL A 544 -4.03 8.97 7.69
N THR A 545 -4.73 7.85 7.86
CA THR A 545 -5.54 7.22 6.80
C THR A 545 -6.68 8.14 6.33
N VAL A 546 -7.35 8.82 7.27
CA VAL A 546 -8.40 9.81 6.99
C VAL A 546 -7.81 11.02 6.25
N PHE A 547 -6.64 11.50 6.67
CA PHE A 547 -5.96 12.59 5.97
C PHE A 547 -5.68 12.22 4.51
N PHE A 548 -5.10 11.03 4.27
CA PHE A 548 -4.82 10.54 2.92
C PHE A 548 -6.09 10.38 2.06
N ALA A 549 -7.21 9.96 2.65
CA ALA A 549 -8.50 9.89 1.95
C ALA A 549 -9.05 11.28 1.54
N ILE A 550 -8.72 12.35 2.29
CA ILE A 550 -9.17 13.71 2.00
C ILE A 550 -8.34 14.40 0.91
N VAL A 551 -7.03 14.16 0.89
CA VAL A 551 -6.06 14.81 -0.03
C VAL A 551 -6.51 14.84 -1.50
N PRO A 552 -6.95 13.72 -2.13
CA PRO A 552 -7.31 13.72 -3.55
C PRO A 552 -8.62 14.44 -3.87
N VAL A 553 -9.45 14.75 -2.87
CA VAL A 553 -10.83 15.22 -3.09
C VAL A 553 -10.86 16.61 -3.72
N ALA A 554 -10.03 17.54 -3.22
CA ALA A 554 -9.97 18.90 -3.76
C ALA A 554 -9.46 18.96 -5.22
N PRO A 555 -8.31 18.33 -5.57
CA PRO A 555 -7.86 18.29 -6.96
C PRO A 555 -8.85 17.57 -7.88
N LEU A 556 -9.43 16.45 -7.46
CA LEU A 556 -10.43 15.73 -8.26
C LEU A 556 -11.67 16.58 -8.52
N ALA A 557 -12.23 17.22 -7.49
CA ALA A 557 -13.39 18.11 -7.64
C ALA A 557 -13.10 19.26 -8.61
N LEU A 558 -11.91 19.87 -8.54
CA LEU A 558 -11.49 20.93 -9.46
C LEU A 558 -11.30 20.44 -10.89
N VAL A 559 -10.78 19.23 -11.10
CA VAL A 559 -10.70 18.60 -12.43
C VAL A 559 -12.09 18.44 -13.03
N LEU A 560 -13.03 17.86 -12.27
CA LEU A 560 -14.41 17.64 -12.70
C LEU A 560 -15.13 18.96 -13.04
N LEU A 561 -14.98 19.98 -12.18
CA LEU A 561 -15.58 21.31 -12.39
C LEU A 561 -15.01 22.04 -13.61
N GLN A 562 -13.69 21.93 -13.85
CA GLN A 562 -13.05 22.52 -15.01
C GLN A 562 -13.49 21.85 -16.32
N ALA A 563 -13.54 20.51 -16.34
CA ALA A 563 -14.00 19.72 -17.47
C ALA A 563 -15.46 20.03 -17.83
N GLY A 564 -16.31 20.31 -16.83
CA GLY A 564 -17.71 20.64 -17.00
C GLY A 564 -18.04 22.10 -17.34
N SER A 565 -17.07 23.01 -17.39
CA SER A 565 -17.35 24.45 -17.57
C SER A 565 -17.63 24.83 -19.04
N ARG A 566 -18.73 25.57 -19.31
CA ARG A 566 -19.02 26.22 -20.61
C ARG A 566 -18.74 27.72 -20.56
N ARG A 567 -18.40 28.33 -21.71
CA ARG A 567 -18.38 29.79 -21.88
C ARG A 567 -19.78 30.34 -21.58
N ALA A 568 -19.92 31.23 -20.60
CA ALA A 568 -20.94 32.26 -20.69
C ALA A 568 -20.56 33.11 -21.90
N GLN A 569 -21.35 33.05 -22.98
CA GLN A 569 -21.18 33.95 -24.10
C GLN A 569 -21.17 35.38 -23.54
N HIS A 570 -20.06 36.10 -23.72
CA HIS A 570 -20.04 37.54 -23.54
C HIS A 570 -21.07 38.10 -24.52
N THR A 571 -22.21 38.55 -24.00
CA THR A 571 -23.07 39.50 -24.68
C THR A 571 -22.30 40.81 -24.77
N THR A 572 -21.48 40.97 -25.81
CA THR A 572 -21.13 42.29 -26.30
C THR A 572 -22.41 42.91 -26.86
N ALA A 573 -23.19 43.56 -26.00
CA ALA A 573 -24.23 44.48 -26.42
C ALA A 573 -23.53 45.67 -27.08
N ARG A 574 -23.49 45.60 -28.41
CA ARG A 574 -23.04 46.64 -29.32
C ARG A 574 -23.86 47.89 -29.02
N THR A 575 -23.20 48.93 -28.56
CA THR A 575 -23.71 50.29 -28.47
C THR A 575 -24.19 50.74 -29.85
N SER A 576 -25.47 51.07 -29.97
CA SER A 576 -25.97 51.93 -31.05
C SER A 576 -26.56 53.19 -30.42
N ASN A 577 -25.74 54.25 -30.39
CA ASN A 577 -26.21 55.61 -30.21
C ASN A 577 -27.04 56.01 -31.44
N ARG A 578 -28.26 56.50 -31.22
CA ARG A 578 -28.91 57.49 -32.10
C ARG A 578 -29.79 58.39 -31.23
N PRO A 579 -29.67 59.73 -31.33
CA PRO A 579 -30.40 60.66 -30.48
C PRO A 579 -31.71 61.16 -31.12
N ASP A 580 -32.58 61.65 -30.22
CA ASP A 580 -33.64 62.66 -30.37
C ASP A 580 -34.82 62.45 -31.33
N THR A 581 -36.03 62.33 -30.76
CA THR A 581 -36.97 63.47 -30.57
C THR A 581 -38.35 62.97 -30.14
N ALA A 582 -38.90 63.62 -29.12
CA ALA A 582 -40.29 63.50 -28.69
C ALA A 582 -41.16 64.50 -29.47
N LEU A 583 -42.41 64.15 -29.80
CA LEU A 583 -43.60 64.98 -29.58
C LEU A 583 -44.88 64.32 -30.12
N ASN A 584 -45.96 64.57 -29.37
CA ASN A 584 -47.32 64.10 -29.51
C ASN A 584 -48.09 64.74 -30.69
N ASP A 585 -49.26 64.14 -30.91
CA ASP A 585 -50.54 64.73 -31.35
C ASP A 585 -50.99 64.62 -32.83
N ALA A 586 -52.03 63.78 -32.95
CA ALA A 586 -53.35 64.08 -33.50
C ALA A 586 -53.61 64.12 -35.02
N ALA A 587 -54.52 63.20 -35.38
CA ALA A 587 -55.72 63.39 -36.19
C ALA A 587 -55.70 63.10 -37.72
N ALA A 588 -56.66 62.21 -38.05
CA ALA A 588 -57.53 62.18 -39.22
C ALA A 588 -56.98 61.64 -40.56
N ALA A 589 -57.37 60.41 -40.89
CA ALA A 589 -58.29 60.12 -42.01
C ALA A 589 -58.61 58.61 -42.09
N SER A 590 -59.88 58.25 -41.96
CA SER A 590 -60.49 57.04 -42.53
C SER A 590 -61.39 57.47 -43.70
N PRO A 591 -61.69 56.61 -44.69
CA PRO A 591 -62.86 55.72 -44.58
C PRO A 591 -62.63 54.29 -45.15
N VAL A 592 -63.10 53.24 -44.46
CA VAL A 592 -64.37 52.49 -44.64
C VAL A 592 -64.38 51.49 -45.82
N ALA A 593 -64.54 50.20 -45.49
CA ALA A 593 -65.57 49.24 -45.99
C ALA A 593 -65.03 47.78 -45.90
N ALA A 594 -65.78 46.71 -45.58
CA ALA A 594 -67.09 46.49 -44.96
C ALA A 594 -67.27 44.95 -44.81
N THR A 595 -67.96 44.52 -43.74
CA THR A 595 -68.88 43.35 -43.57
C THR A 595 -68.34 41.91 -43.73
N ALA A 596 -68.75 40.93 -42.91
CA ALA A 596 -69.88 40.78 -41.99
C ALA A 596 -69.48 40.03 -40.70
#